data_AF-A0A955P5M8-F1
#
_entry.id   AF-A0A955P5M8-F1
#
_cell.length_a   1.000
_cell.length_b   1.000
_cell.length_c   1.000
_cell.angle_alpha   90.00
_cell.angle_beta   90.00
_cell.angle_gamma   90.00
#
_symmetry.space_group_name_H-M   'P 1'
#
loop_
_entity.id
_entity.type
_entity.pdbx_description
1 polymer ?
#
loop_
_entity_poly.entity_id
_entity_poly.type
_entity_poly.pdbx_seq_one_letter_code
_entity_poly.pdbx_strand_id
1 'polypeptide(L)' 'MRVVQLTPGTGNFYCGACVRDNALAHELNALGCETLTVPLYLPMVTDEPADDGMQPILFGGLNVYLQEKIALFRHT' A
#
# COMPACT_ATOMS: atom_id res chain seq x y z
N MET A 1 2.56 -19.77 3.68
CA MET A 1 3.46 -18.67 4.11
C MET A 1 2.70 -17.37 4.00
N ARG A 2 2.93 -16.38 4.88
CA ARG A 2 2.20 -15.10 4.87
C ARG A 2 3.14 -13.97 4.48
N VAL A 3 2.76 -13.14 3.52
CA VAL A 3 3.57 -12.04 2.98
C VAL A 3 2.77 -10.75 2.99
N VAL A 4 3.39 -9.67 3.45
CA VAL A 4 2.82 -8.32 3.37
C VAL A 4 3.62 -7.52 2.36
N GLN A 5 2.96 -7.07 1.30
CA GLN A 5 3.55 -6.24 0.26
C GLN A 5 3.19 -4.77 0.51
N LEU A 6 4.19 -3.99 0.91
CA LEU A 6 4.03 -2.55 1.13
C LEU A 6 4.26 -1.82 -0.18
N THR A 7 3.29 -1.00 -0.60
CA THR A 7 3.44 -0.16 -1.78
C THR A 7 3.11 1.30 -1.44
N PRO A 8 3.89 2.30 -1.91
CA PRO A 8 3.59 3.70 -1.64
C PRO A 8 2.21 4.13 -2.14
N GLY A 9 1.77 3.57 -3.27
CA GLY A 9 0.65 4.06 -4.07
C GLY A 9 0.98 5.37 -4.80
N THR A 10 0.15 5.72 -5.76
CA THR A 10 0.37 6.89 -6.64
C THR A 10 -0.87 7.76 -6.84
N GLY A 11 -2.03 7.32 -6.34
CA GLY A 11 -3.31 7.92 -6.68
C GLY A 11 -3.65 7.73 -8.16
N ASN A 12 -4.08 8.80 -8.82
CA ASN A 12 -4.65 8.74 -10.18
C ASN A 12 -3.63 8.90 -11.32
N PHE A 13 -2.34 8.68 -11.03
CA PHE A 13 -1.27 8.79 -12.02
C PHE A 13 -0.76 7.40 -12.43
N TYR A 14 -0.08 7.32 -13.57
CA TYR A 14 0.59 6.08 -13.94
C TYR A 14 1.76 5.78 -13.00
N CYS A 15 1.77 4.57 -12.43
CA CYS A 15 2.82 4.12 -11.52
C CYS A 15 3.31 2.73 -11.91
N GLY A 16 4.43 2.69 -12.62
CA GLY A 16 5.08 1.42 -12.98
C GLY A 16 5.51 0.59 -11.77
N ALA A 17 5.82 1.24 -10.64
CA ALA A 17 6.10 0.53 -9.38
C ALA A 17 4.85 -0.18 -8.84
N CYS A 18 3.69 0.47 -8.89
CA CYS A 18 2.43 -0.07 -8.42
C CYS A 18 2.01 -1.27 -9.27
N VAL A 19 2.10 -1.16 -10.60
CA VAL A 19 1.83 -2.27 -11.53
C VAL A 19 2.76 -3.46 -11.26
N ARG A 20 4.07 -3.20 -11.10
CA ARG A 20 5.04 -4.25 -10.75
C ARG A 20 4.70 -4.92 -9.41
N ASP A 21 4.34 -4.12 -8.40
CA ASP A 21 4.02 -4.64 -7.07
C ASP A 21 2.72 -5.46 -7.09
N ASN A 22 1.73 -5.11 -7.92
CA ASN A 22 0.53 -5.90 -8.16
C ASN A 22 0.88 -7.27 -8.75
N ALA A 23 1.63 -7.27 -9.86
CA ALA A 23 2.03 -8.50 -10.54
C ALA A 23 2.83 -9.42 -9.60
N LEU A 24 3.71 -8.86 -8.77
CA LEU A 24 4.44 -9.63 -7.77
C LEU A 24 3.50 -10.27 -6.73
N ALA A 25 2.54 -9.52 -6.18
CA ALA A 25 1.59 -10.04 -5.21
C ALA A 25 0.72 -11.16 -5.82
N HIS A 26 0.28 -10.96 -7.06
CA HIS A 26 -0.51 -11.95 -7.80
C HIS A 26 0.25 -13.27 -8.00
N GLU A 27 1.51 -13.20 -8.47
CA GLU A 27 2.34 -14.39 -8.66
C GLU A 27 2.68 -15.09 -7.33
N LEU A 28 2.92 -14.32 -6.26
CA LEU A 28 3.12 -14.89 -4.94
C LEU A 28 1.87 -15.64 -4.45
N ASN A 29 0.67 -15.11 -4.70
CA ASN A 29 -0.59 -15.81 -4.44
C ASN A 29 -0.69 -17.10 -5.26
N ALA A 30 -0.36 -17.06 -6.55
CA ALA A 30 -0.36 -18.23 -7.44
C ALA A 30 0.60 -19.35 -6.97
N LEU A 31 1.72 -18.97 -6.33
CA LEU A 31 2.67 -19.89 -5.71
C LEU A 31 2.21 -20.44 -4.34
N GLY A 32 1.01 -20.09 -3.88
CA GLY A 32 0.44 -20.56 -2.61
C GLY A 32 0.84 -19.73 -1.39
N CYS A 33 1.35 -18.51 -1.59
CA CYS A 33 1.52 -17.56 -0.49
C CYS A 33 0.17 -16.89 -0.18
N GLU A 34 -0.07 -16.59 1.09
CA GLU A 34 -1.15 -15.68 1.49
C GLU A 34 -0.57 -14.27 1.48
N THR A 35 -0.82 -13.51 0.41
CA THR A 35 -0.33 -12.13 0.31
C THR A 35 -1.38 -11.09 0.70
N LEU A 36 -0.90 -10.01 1.32
CA LEU A 36 -1.69 -8.82 1.63
C LEU A 36 -0.99 -7.59 1.06
N THR A 37 -1.62 -6.92 0.10
CA THR A 37 -1.12 -5.68 -0.47
C THR A 37 -1.63 -4.48 0.33
N VAL A 38 -0.69 -3.64 0.77
CA VAL A 38 -0.95 -2.56 1.71
C VAL A 38 -0.44 -1.22 1.13
N PRO A 39 -1.35 -0.31 0.72
CA PRO A 39 -0.97 1.03 0.29
C PRO A 39 -0.58 1.91 1.48
N LEU A 40 0.58 2.55 1.41
CA LEU A 40 1.11 3.36 2.51
C LEU A 40 0.58 4.80 2.47
N TYR A 41 0.80 5.53 1.39
CA TYR A 41 0.56 7.00 1.36
C TYR A 41 -0.62 7.40 0.49
N LEU A 42 -0.82 6.68 -0.61
CA LEU A 42 -1.84 6.97 -1.60
C LEU A 42 -2.54 5.68 -2.03
N PRO A 43 -3.76 5.77 -2.59
CA PRO A 43 -4.39 4.62 -3.22
C PRO A 43 -3.51 4.06 -4.33
N MET A 44 -3.54 2.74 -4.44
CA MET A 44 -3.00 2.02 -5.57
C MET A 44 -4.11 1.93 -6.62
N VAL A 45 -3.92 2.58 -7.76
CA VAL A 45 -4.84 2.50 -8.90
C VAL A 45 -4.14 1.74 -10.01
N THR A 46 -4.72 0.63 -10.41
CA THR A 46 -4.27 -0.22 -11.53
C THR A 46 -5.46 -0.47 -12.46
N ASP A 47 -5.18 -0.73 -13.73
CA ASP A 47 -6.24 -1.10 -14.70
C ASP A 47 -6.76 -2.52 -14.43
N GLU A 48 -5.96 -3.35 -13.76
CA GLU A 48 -6.36 -4.66 -13.25
C GLU A 48 -7.19 -4.54 -11.98
N PRO A 49 -8.19 -5.43 -11.79
CA PRO A 49 -9.00 -5.46 -10.58
C PRO A 49 -8.10 -5.60 -9.35
N ALA A 50 -8.40 -4.81 -8.32
CA ALA A 50 -7.71 -4.93 -7.04
C ALA A 50 -7.93 -6.35 -6.48
N ASP A 51 -6.88 -6.95 -5.93
CA ASP A 51 -7.03 -8.16 -5.11
C ASP A 51 -7.99 -7.84 -3.93
N ASP A 52 -8.84 -8.81 -3.57
CA ASP A 52 -9.90 -8.72 -2.54
C ASP A 52 -9.42 -8.29 -1.12
N GLY A 53 -8.12 -8.03 -0.95
CA GLY A 53 -7.46 -7.66 0.30
C GLY A 53 -7.02 -6.19 0.44
N MET A 54 -7.40 -5.28 -0.47
CA MET A 54 -6.90 -3.90 -0.45
C MET A 54 -7.20 -3.17 0.88
N GLN A 55 -6.13 -2.82 1.59
CA GLN A 55 -6.19 -2.17 2.91
C GLN A 55 -6.34 -0.64 2.79
N PRO A 56 -6.89 0.03 3.83
CA PRO A 56 -6.89 1.48 3.90
C PRO A 56 -5.47 2.06 3.90
N ILE A 57 -5.34 3.32 3.49
CA ILE A 57 -4.08 4.07 3.54
C ILE A 57 -3.62 4.17 5.01
N LEU A 58 -2.42 3.68 5.31
CA LEU A 58 -1.90 3.62 6.68
C LEU A 58 -1.13 4.87 7.11
N PHE A 59 -0.45 5.55 6.19
CA PHE A 59 0.39 6.71 6.47
C PHE A 59 -0.15 7.96 5.80
N GLY A 60 -1.12 8.60 6.47
CA GLY A 60 -1.57 9.93 6.09
C GLY A 60 -0.44 10.95 6.28
N GLY A 61 0.00 11.59 5.19
CA GLY A 61 1.16 12.48 5.22
C GLY A 61 1.07 13.62 6.25
N LEU A 62 -0.13 14.16 6.50
CA LEU A 62 -0.35 15.17 7.53
C LEU A 62 -0.15 14.61 8.94
N ASN A 63 -0.72 13.44 9.26
CA ASN A 63 -0.57 12.83 10.58
C ASN A 63 0.89 12.49 10.85
N VAL A 64 1.57 11.84 9.91
CA VAL A 64 2.99 11.48 10.04
C VAL A 64 3.85 12.72 10.28
N TYR A 65 3.64 13.76 9.49
CA TYR A 65 4.38 15.01 9.65
C TYR A 65 4.14 15.65 11.03
N LEU A 66 2.89 15.75 11.47
CA LEU A 66 2.56 16.36 12.77
C LEU A 66 3.08 15.53 13.95
N GLN A 67 2.94 14.20 13.90
CA GLN A 67 3.51 13.27 14.89
C GLN A 67 5.03 13.41 15.01
N GLU A 68 5.72 13.62 13.88
CA GLU A 68 7.17 13.79 13.83
C GLU A 68 7.61 15.17 14.38
N LYS A 69 6.90 16.25 14.01
CA LYS A 69 7.35 17.63 14.29
C LYS A 69 6.77 18.26 15.55
N ILE A 70 5.61 17.83 16.03
CA ILE A 70 4.90 18.47 17.14
C ILE A 70 4.61 17.43 18.22
N ALA A 71 5.21 17.59 19.40
CA ALA A 71 5.07 16.64 20.50
C ALA A 71 3.61 16.37 20.93
N LEU A 72 2.72 17.36 20.76
CA LEU A 72 1.29 17.23 21.03
C LEU A 72 0.61 16.14 20.18
N PHE A 73 1.09 15.92 18.94
CA PHE A 73 0.49 14.98 18.00
C PHE A 73 1.16 13.60 18.00
N ARG A 74 2.12 13.32 18.88
CA ARG A 74 2.94 12.08 18.83
C ARG A 74 2.15 10.77 18.94
N HIS A 75 0.92 10.82 19.46
CA HIS A 75 0.06 9.65 19.70
C HIS A 75 -1.34 9.78 19.08
N THR A 76 -1.53 10.74 18.16
CA THR A 76 -2.79 10.88 17.40
C THR A 76 -2.82 9.98 16.17
#